data_AF-A0A2H0C611-F1
#
_entry.id   AF-A0A2H0C611-F1
#
_cell.length_a   1.000
_cell.length_b   1.000
_cell.length_c   1.000
_cell.angle_alpha   90.00
_cell.angle_beta   90.00
_cell.angle_gamma   90.00
#
_symmetry.space_group_name_H-M   'P 1'
#
loop_
_entity.id
_entity.type
_entity.pdbx_description
1 polymer ?
#
loop_
_entity_poly.entity_id
_entity_poly.type
_entity_poly.pdbx_seq_one_letter_code
_entity_poly.pdbx_strand_id
1 'polypeptide(L)'
;MTHQLLQSQARSALRPVPDLKPGYTVRVRERIQEGSKERIQTFEGLVIQVHRGHVPTDATVTLRRLVSGVWVEKVYPLQSPVIASMEVKKVAKVRRAKLFFLRTAFGKRSKLTERFMTKEEVEAMNVQEKEEEKDGEEVLADNQPVAEKTEQKA
;
A
#
# COMPACT_ATOMS: atom_id res chain seq x y z
N MET A 1 -9.99 21.84 14.66
CA MET A 1 -11.28 21.49 14.04
C MET A 1 -11.14 20.88 12.64
N THR A 2 -10.36 21.45 11.71
CA THR A 2 -10.22 20.94 10.32
C THR A 2 -9.56 19.56 10.21
N HIS A 3 -8.57 19.27 11.05
CA HIS A 3 -7.82 18.01 11.03
C HIS A 3 -8.69 16.77 11.29
N GLN A 4 -9.64 16.86 12.23
CA GLN A 4 -10.49 15.74 12.62
C GLN A 4 -11.52 15.37 11.54
N LEU A 5 -12.08 16.38 10.86
CA LEU A 5 -13.02 16.18 9.76
C LEU A 5 -12.35 15.53 8.54
N LEU A 6 -11.10 15.94 8.25
CA LEU A 6 -10.35 15.39 7.13
C LEU A 6 -9.96 13.93 7.39
N GLN A 7 -9.62 13.59 8.63
CA GLN A 7 -9.38 12.21 9.05
C GLN A 7 -10.65 11.34 9.00
N SER A 8 -11.81 11.87 9.41
CA SER A 8 -13.07 11.12 9.34
C SER A 8 -13.48 10.81 7.91
N GLN A 9 -13.31 11.76 6.99
CA GLN A 9 -13.59 11.51 5.56
C GLN A 9 -12.60 10.55 4.92
N ALA A 10 -11.32 10.63 5.28
CA ALA A 10 -10.31 9.74 4.74
C ALA A 10 -10.55 8.28 5.11
N ARG A 11 -11.08 8.01 6.30
CA ARG A 11 -11.37 6.66 6.80
C ARG A 11 -12.21 5.82 5.83
N SER A 12 -13.18 6.41 5.13
CA SER A 12 -14.02 5.68 4.18
C SER A 12 -13.30 5.25 2.90
N ALA A 13 -12.13 5.83 2.62
CA ALA A 13 -11.33 5.55 1.42
C ALA A 13 -10.11 4.66 1.72
N LEU A 14 -9.93 4.20 2.96
CA LEU A 14 -8.85 3.29 3.32
C LEU A 14 -9.10 1.90 2.76
N ARG A 15 -8.05 1.31 2.21
CA ARG A 15 -7.95 -0.09 1.84
C ARG A 15 -6.81 -0.75 2.61
N PRO A 16 -6.91 -2.07 2.84
CA PRO A 16 -5.81 -2.84 3.38
C PRO A 16 -4.64 -2.79 2.39
N VAL A 17 -3.47 -2.41 2.90
CA VAL A 17 -2.22 -2.37 2.14
C VAL A 17 -1.11 -2.82 3.09
N PRO A 18 -0.16 -3.66 2.64
CA PRO A 18 0.92 -4.12 3.50
C PRO A 18 1.75 -2.95 4.07
N ASP A 19 2.28 -3.09 5.29
CA ASP A 19 3.18 -2.09 5.88
C ASP A 19 4.51 -2.05 5.12
N LEU A 20 4.60 -1.12 4.16
CA LEU A 20 5.79 -0.94 3.35
C LEU A 20 6.83 -0.08 4.06
N LYS A 21 8.08 -0.55 4.01
CA LYS A 21 9.24 0.17 4.53
C LYS A 21 10.29 0.38 3.43
N PRO A 22 11.11 1.45 3.55
CA PRO A 22 12.27 1.63 2.69
C PRO A 22 13.19 0.41 2.72
N GLY A 23 13.75 0.06 1.57
CA GLY A 23 14.60 -1.13 1.42
C GLY A 23 13.84 -2.41 1.08
N TYR A 24 12.50 -2.38 1.05
CA TYR A 24 11.72 -3.53 0.58
C TYR A 24 11.70 -3.54 -0.94
N THR A 25 11.72 -4.73 -1.54
CA THR A 25 11.41 -4.92 -2.97
C THR A 25 9.96 -5.36 -3.08
N VAL A 26 9.16 -4.53 -3.72
CA VAL A 26 7.71 -4.71 -3.84
C VAL A 26 7.37 -4.94 -5.29
N ARG A 27 6.48 -5.89 -5.53
CA ARG A 27 5.82 -6.13 -6.80
C ARG A 27 4.43 -5.52 -6.74
N VAL A 28 4.20 -4.49 -7.55
CA VAL A 28 2.92 -3.81 -7.68
C VAL A 28 2.26 -4.27 -8.97
N ARG A 29 0.99 -4.66 -8.89
CA ARG A 29 0.15 -4.96 -10.06
C ARG A 29 -0.77 -3.77 -10.33
N GLU A 30 -0.55 -3.07 -11.43
CA GLU A 30 -1.35 -1.95 -11.91
C GLU A 30 -2.39 -2.42 -12.93
N ARG A 31 -3.63 -1.97 -12.80
CA ARG A 31 -4.66 -2.08 -13.84
C ARG A 31 -4.53 -0.89 -14.77
N ILE A 32 -4.25 -1.14 -16.04
CA ILE A 32 -4.15 -0.10 -17.06
C ILE A 32 -5.31 -0.32 -18.05
N GLN A 33 -6.13 0.70 -18.23
CA GLN A 33 -7.19 0.74 -19.22
C GLN A 33 -6.62 1.28 -20.55
N GLU A 34 -6.68 0.47 -21.59
CA GLU A 34 -6.34 0.85 -22.97
C GLU A 34 -7.63 0.83 -23.79
N GLY A 35 -8.36 1.94 -23.75
CA GLY A 35 -9.69 2.05 -24.37
C GLY A 35 -10.70 1.15 -23.67
N SER A 36 -11.16 0.11 -24.37
CA SER A 36 -12.14 -0.86 -23.85
C SER A 36 -11.53 -2.11 -23.20
N LYS A 37 -10.21 -2.28 -23.24
CA LYS A 37 -9.52 -3.44 -22.67
C LYS A 37 -8.74 -3.06 -21.41
N GLU A 38 -8.81 -3.93 -20.42
CA GLU A 38 -7.99 -3.83 -19.22
C GLU A 38 -6.84 -4.82 -19.29
N ARG A 39 -5.63 -4.35 -18.92
CA ARG A 39 -4.47 -5.23 -18.71
C ARG A 39 -3.84 -4.97 -17.35
N ILE A 40 -3.25 -6.02 -16.79
CA ILE A 40 -2.51 -5.93 -15.53
C ILE A 40 -1.02 -5.82 -15.86
N GLN A 41 -0.44 -4.65 -15.58
CA GLN A 41 1.00 -4.45 -15.68
C GLN A 41 1.65 -4.65 -14.32
N THR A 42 2.74 -5.40 -14.29
CA THR A 42 3.50 -5.61 -13.06
C THR A 42 4.74 -4.74 -13.03
N PHE A 43 4.94 -3.97 -11.96
CA PHE A 43 6.16 -3.23 -11.70
C PHE A 43 6.80 -3.74 -10.41
N GLU A 44 8.02 -4.24 -10.51
CA GLU A 44 8.77 -4.77 -9.36
C GLU A 44 10.02 -3.93 -9.15
N GLY A 45 10.12 -3.28 -8.00
CA GLY A 45 11.20 -2.33 -7.71
C GLY A 45 11.47 -2.17 -6.22
N LEU A 46 12.57 -1.49 -5.91
CA LEU A 46 12.98 -1.21 -4.55
C LEU A 46 12.31 0.07 -4.04
N VAL A 47 11.74 -0.01 -2.84
CA VAL A 47 11.17 1.15 -2.14
C VAL A 47 12.29 2.06 -1.66
N ILE A 48 12.39 3.25 -2.27
CA ILE A 48 13.37 4.26 -1.89
C ILE A 48 12.82 5.28 -0.89
N GLN A 49 11.51 5.47 -0.89
CA GLN A 49 10.81 6.39 0.00
C GLN A 49 9.40 5.87 0.26
N VAL A 50 8.98 6.02 1.51
CA VAL A 50 7.58 5.95 1.93
C VAL A 50 7.22 7.31 2.50
N HIS A 51 6.19 7.94 1.97
CA HIS A 51 5.65 9.21 2.43
C HIS A 51 4.27 8.95 3.02
N ARG A 52 4.01 9.39 4.27
CA ARG A 52 2.74 9.11 4.96
C ARG A 52 1.74 10.27 4.95
N GLY A 53 2.14 11.44 4.45
CA GLY A 53 1.26 12.61 4.33
C GLY A 53 0.70 13.11 5.67
N HIS A 54 -0.30 14.00 5.60
CA HIS A 54 -1.04 14.47 6.77
C HIS A 54 -2.14 13.50 7.17
N VAL A 55 -2.67 12.77 6.19
CA VAL A 55 -3.78 11.84 6.34
C VAL A 55 -3.43 10.51 5.67
N PRO A 56 -3.93 9.36 6.17
CA PRO A 56 -3.47 8.05 5.67
C PRO A 56 -3.71 7.83 4.17
N THR A 57 -4.70 8.50 3.58
CA THR A 57 -4.99 8.45 2.14
C THR A 57 -3.89 9.08 1.27
N ASP A 58 -3.15 10.05 1.82
CA ASP A 58 -2.07 10.75 1.11
C ASP A 58 -0.76 9.94 1.09
N ALA A 59 -0.79 8.74 1.65
CA ALA A 59 0.39 7.91 1.73
C ALA A 59 0.83 7.43 0.34
N THR A 60 2.09 7.67 0.00
CA THR A 60 2.69 7.29 -1.29
C THR A 60 3.99 6.53 -1.08
N VAL A 61 4.29 5.64 -2.03
CA VAL A 61 5.52 4.84 -2.07
C VAL A 61 6.22 5.09 -3.39
N THR A 62 7.52 5.35 -3.33
CA THR A 62 8.35 5.50 -4.52
C THR A 62 9.18 4.25 -4.73
N LEU A 63 8.94 3.58 -5.85
CA LEU A 63 9.68 2.41 -6.29
C LEU A 63 10.70 2.81 -7.35
N ARG A 64 11.90 2.25 -7.25
CA ARG A 64 12.99 2.42 -8.21
C ARG A 64 13.42 1.08 -8.79
N ARG A 65 13.53 0.99 -10.11
CA ARG A 65 13.97 -0.21 -10.83
C ARG A 65 14.81 0.17 -12.05
N LEU A 66 15.79 -0.65 -12.38
CA LEU A 66 16.45 -0.60 -13.69
C LEU A 66 15.58 -1.34 -14.71
N VAL A 67 15.14 -0.65 -15.76
CA VAL A 67 14.36 -1.21 -16.86
C VAL A 67 15.07 -0.87 -18.17
N SER A 68 15.44 -1.89 -18.95
CA SER A 68 16.07 -1.70 -20.26
C SER A 68 17.27 -0.74 -20.24
N GLY A 69 18.11 -0.83 -19.20
CA GLY A 69 19.30 0.03 -19.03
C GLY A 69 19.03 1.43 -18.47
N VAL A 70 17.77 1.82 -18.29
CA VAL A 70 17.38 3.13 -17.73
C VAL A 70 16.79 2.95 -16.33
N TRP A 71 17.17 3.84 -15.41
CA TRP A 71 16.57 3.87 -14.08
C TRP A 71 15.20 4.52 -14.15
N VAL A 72 14.16 3.76 -13.80
CA VAL A 72 12.78 4.23 -13.73
C VAL A 72 12.35 4.32 -12.28
N GLU A 73 11.82 5.47 -11.90
CA GLU A 73 11.13 5.68 -10.63
C GLU A 73 9.62 5.83 -10.90
N LYS A 74 8.82 5.11 -10.14
CA LYS A 74 7.35 5.24 -10.14
C LYS A 74 6.87 5.55 -8.73
N VAL A 75 5.94 6.49 -8.61
CA VAL A 75 5.29 6.85 -7.36
C VAL A 75 3.89 6.27 -7.35
N TYR A 76 3.56 5.52 -6.30
CA TYR A 76 2.26 4.89 -6.11
C TYR A 76 1.57 5.47 -4.89
N PRO A 77 0.35 6.03 -5.02
CA PRO A 77 -0.53 6.24 -3.88
C PRO A 77 -0.99 4.89 -3.36
N LEU A 78 -0.78 4.62 -2.07
CA LEU A 78 -1.13 3.33 -1.45
C LEU A 78 -2.62 3.01 -1.58
N GLN A 79 -3.44 4.05 -1.51
CA GLN A 79 -4.89 3.95 -1.55
C GLN A 79 -5.48 4.17 -2.95
N SER A 80 -4.72 3.94 -4.04
CA SER A 80 -5.18 4.14 -5.42
C SER A 80 -5.94 2.93 -5.99
N PRO A 81 -7.08 3.13 -6.70
CA PRO A 81 -7.87 2.03 -7.25
C PRO A 81 -7.28 1.39 -8.49
N VAL A 82 -6.29 2.05 -9.08
CA VAL A 82 -5.50 1.53 -10.18
C VAL A 82 -4.64 0.34 -9.72
N ILE A 83 -4.37 0.21 -8.43
CA ILE A 83 -3.51 -0.85 -7.89
C ILE A 83 -4.38 -2.06 -7.55
N ALA A 84 -4.09 -3.19 -8.19
CA ALA A 84 -4.79 -4.45 -7.94
C ALA A 84 -4.25 -5.17 -6.71
N SER A 85 -2.92 -5.23 -6.55
CA SER A 85 -2.27 -5.83 -5.37
C SER A 85 -0.82 -5.35 -5.24
N MET A 86 -0.31 -5.41 -4.00
CA MET A 86 1.10 -5.20 -3.69
C MET A 86 1.64 -6.41 -2.93
N GLU A 87 2.74 -6.99 -3.42
CA GLU A 87 3.39 -8.14 -2.80
C GLU A 87 4.83 -7.78 -2.42
N VAL A 88 5.22 -8.00 -1.16
CA VAL A 88 6.62 -7.84 -0.73
C VAL A 88 7.39 -9.11 -1.07
N LYS A 89 8.51 -8.97 -1.78
CA LYS A 89 9.33 -10.11 -2.22
C LYS A 89 10.62 -10.28 -1.44
N LYS A 90 11.29 -9.16 -1.22
CA LYS A 90 12.61 -9.13 -0.58
C LYS A 90 12.67 -7.98 0.39
N VAL A 91 13.46 -8.16 1.42
CA VAL A 91 13.75 -7.13 2.41
C VAL A 91 15.25 -6.88 2.43
N ALA A 92 15.63 -5.62 2.23
CA ALA A 92 17.00 -5.17 2.43
C ALA A 92 17.14 -4.48 3.78
N LYS A 93 18.25 -4.76 4.48
CA LYS A 93 18.57 -4.05 5.72
C LYS A 93 19.06 -2.65 5.39
N VAL A 94 18.28 -1.64 5.79
CA VAL A 94 18.62 -0.24 5.58
C VAL A 94 18.61 0.55 6.89
N ARG A 95 19.40 1.62 6.94
CA ARG A 95 19.50 2.51 8.11
C ARG A 95 18.83 3.87 7.91
N ARG A 96 18.45 4.20 6.67
CA ARG A 96 17.89 5.50 6.29
C ARG A 96 16.44 5.34 5.87
N ALA A 97 15.58 6.29 6.25
CA ALA A 97 14.19 6.34 5.82
C ALA A 97 14.02 6.74 4.34
N LYS A 98 14.99 7.47 3.77
CA LYS A 98 15.01 7.82 2.34
C LYS A 98 16.31 7.35 1.70
N LEU A 99 16.20 6.53 0.67
CA LEU A 99 17.34 5.91 -0.03
C LEU A 99 17.70 6.67 -1.31
N PHE A 100 17.57 8.00 -1.30
CA PHE A 100 17.89 8.84 -2.47
C PHE A 100 19.34 8.75 -2.93
N PHE A 101 20.25 8.34 -2.05
CA PHE A 101 21.64 8.08 -2.43
C PHE A 101 21.75 6.99 -3.53
N LEU A 102 20.76 6.10 -3.67
CA LEU A 102 20.72 5.11 -4.75
C LEU A 102 20.54 5.71 -6.16
N ARG A 103 20.25 7.02 -6.25
CA ARG A 103 20.20 7.74 -7.54
C ARG A 103 21.59 7.99 -8.12
N THR A 104 22.58 8.22 -7.25
CA THR A 104 23.95 8.55 -7.62
C THR A 104 24.95 7.47 -7.21
N ALA A 105 24.52 6.46 -6.46
CA ALA A 105 25.38 5.36 -6.04
C ALA A 105 25.67 4.41 -7.21
N PHE A 106 26.96 4.10 -7.37
CA PHE A 106 27.45 3.11 -8.33
C PHE A 106 28.32 2.05 -7.62
N GLY A 107 28.39 0.85 -8.20
CA GLY A 107 29.24 -0.25 -7.73
C GLY A 107 28.82 -0.80 -6.36
N LYS A 108 29.79 -0.98 -5.45
CA LYS A 108 29.53 -1.57 -4.12
C LYS A 108 28.55 -0.75 -3.26
N ARG A 109 28.46 0.57 -3.50
CA ARG A 109 27.59 1.46 -2.73
C ARG A 109 26.10 1.33 -3.09
N SER A 110 25.77 0.84 -4.28
CA SER A 110 24.38 0.60 -4.68
C SER A 110 23.88 -0.78 -4.23
N LYS A 111 24.79 -1.69 -3.85
CA LYS A 111 24.44 -3.03 -3.41
C LYS A 111 23.97 -3.01 -1.96
N LEU A 112 22.72 -3.40 -1.75
CA LEU A 112 22.14 -3.58 -0.43
C LEU A 112 22.24 -5.05 0.00
N THR A 113 22.28 -5.27 1.31
CA THR A 113 22.21 -6.63 1.87
C THR A 113 20.74 -7.05 1.94
N GLU A 114 20.36 -7.92 1.01
CA GLU A 114 19.00 -8.42 0.83
C GLU A 114 18.81 -9.80 1.44
N ARG A 115 17.62 -10.06 1.97
CA ARG A 115 17.11 -11.38 2.35
C ARG A 115 15.73 -11.58 1.70
N PHE A 116 15.45 -12.79 1.24
CA PHE A 116 14.10 -13.17 0.80
C PHE A 116 13.22 -13.38 2.02
N MET A 117 11.97 -12.90 1.96
CA MET A 117 11.01 -13.27 2.99
C MET A 117 10.75 -14.77 2.95
N THR A 118 10.65 -15.36 4.13
CA THR A 118 10.15 -16.72 4.28
C THR A 118 8.65 -16.73 4.00
N LYS A 119 8.13 -17.89 3.57
CA LYS A 119 6.72 -18.03 3.20
C LYS A 119 5.79 -17.69 4.39
N GLU A 120 6.21 -18.05 5.59
CA GLU A 120 5.54 -17.75 6.87
C GLU A 120 5.48 -16.24 7.16
N GLU A 121 6.54 -15.47 6.88
CA GLU A 121 6.56 -14.01 7.06
C GLU A 121 5.63 -13.30 6.07
N VAL A 122 5.51 -13.80 4.84
CA VAL A 122 4.57 -13.28 3.84
C VAL A 122 3.13 -13.61 4.23
N GLU A 123 2.89 -14.84 4.69
CA GLU A 123 1.58 -15.26 5.19
C GLU A 123 1.17 -14.46 6.43
N ALA A 124 2.08 -14.18 7.37
CA ALA A 124 1.79 -13.33 8.52
C ALA A 124 1.39 -11.89 8.12
N MET A 125 2.05 -11.32 7.10
CA MET A 125 1.67 -10.00 6.56
C MET A 125 0.30 -10.03 5.87
N ASN A 126 -0.04 -11.14 5.20
CA ASN A 126 -1.37 -11.34 4.59
C ASN A 126 -2.45 -11.75 5.61
N VAL A 127 -2.10 -12.30 6.78
CA VAL A 127 -3.05 -12.67 7.85
C VAL A 127 -3.51 -11.44 8.63
N GLN A 128 -2.63 -10.44 8.81
CA GLN A 128 -3.04 -9.13 9.34
C GLN A 128 -4.12 -8.46 8.48
N GLU A 129 -4.07 -8.66 7.15
CA GLU A 129 -5.12 -8.18 6.24
C GLU A 129 -6.48 -8.87 6.50
N LYS A 130 -6.49 -10.13 6.95
CA LYS A 130 -7.73 -10.89 7.24
C LYS A 130 -8.33 -10.61 8.61
N GLU A 131 -7.52 -10.19 9.58
CA GLU A 131 -8.01 -9.84 10.92
C GLU A 131 -8.62 -8.44 10.91
N GLU A 132 -8.02 -7.47 10.19
CA GLU A 132 -8.59 -6.12 10.04
C GLU A 132 -9.91 -6.10 9.24
N GLU A 133 -10.10 -7.03 8.28
CA GLU A 133 -11.39 -7.19 7.58
C GLU A 133 -12.51 -7.72 8.49
N LYS A 134 -12.19 -8.60 9.45
CA LYS A 134 -13.17 -9.15 10.41
C LYS A 134 -13.62 -8.12 11.43
N ASP A 135 -12.67 -7.35 11.96
CA ASP A 135 -12.98 -6.27 12.91
C ASP A 135 -13.78 -5.14 12.23
N GLY A 136 -13.59 -4.92 10.93
CA GLY A 136 -14.36 -3.95 10.15
C GLY A 136 -15.80 -4.39 9.85
N GLU A 137 -16.04 -5.69 9.66
CA GLU A 137 -17.36 -6.27 9.43
C GLU A 137 -18.23 -6.25 10.70
N GLU A 138 -17.64 -6.50 11.88
CA GLU A 138 -18.36 -6.44 13.16
C GLU A 138 -18.85 -5.03 13.50
N VAL A 139 -18.08 -3.98 13.17
CA VAL A 139 -18.45 -2.58 13.47
C VAL A 139 -19.57 -2.05 12.56
N LEU A 140 -19.78 -2.64 11.38
CA LEU A 140 -20.88 -2.29 10.46
C LEU A 140 -22.21 -2.95 10.84
N ALA A 141 -22.19 -4.04 11.60
CA ALA A 141 -23.40 -4.72 12.08
C ALA A 141 -24.13 -3.94 13.19
N ASP A 142 -23.39 -3.21 14.02
CA ASP A 142 -23.94 -2.51 15.20
C ASP A 142 -24.61 -1.16 14.90
N ASN A 143 -24.58 -0.69 13.65
CA ASN A 143 -25.10 0.63 13.25
C ASN A 143 -26.24 0.55 12.23
N GLN A 144 -27.05 -0.51 12.28
CA GLN A 144 -28.38 -0.48 11.67
C GLN A 144 -29.33 0.33 12.58
N PRO A 145 -29.93 1.44 12.11
CA PRO A 145 -30.93 2.14 12.90
C PRO A 145 -32.15 1.22 13.04
N VAL A 146 -32.46 0.87 14.28
CA VAL A 146 -33.73 0.21 14.65
C VAL A 146 -34.85 1.12 14.18
N ALA A 147 -35.51 0.74 13.09
CA ALA A 147 -36.72 1.40 12.63
C ALA A 147 -37.81 1.21 13.70
N GLU A 148 -38.10 2.27 14.46
CA GLU A 148 -39.32 2.38 15.26
C GLU A 148 -40.53 2.25 14.35
N LYS A 149 -41.10 1.04 14.29
CA LYS A 149 -42.50 0.82 13.98
C LYS A 149 -43.26 0.94 15.29
N THR A 150 -43.81 2.12 15.58
CA THR A 150 -44.85 2.28 16.60
C THR A 150 -46.17 2.61 15.90
N GLU A 151 -46.94 1.54 15.70
CA GLU A 151 -48.39 1.46 15.93
C GLU A 151 -49.32 2.39 15.14
N GLN A 152 -49.84 1.86 14.03
CA GLN A 152 -51.25 2.02 13.70
C GLN A 152 -52.01 0.80 14.19
N LYS A 153 -52.82 0.97 15.24
CA LYS A 153 -53.95 0.08 15.55
C LYS A 153 -54.98 0.80 16.42
N ALA A 154 -56.24 0.64 16.01
CA ALA A 154 -57.50 1.18 16.55
C ALA A 154 -57.91 2.56 16.02
#